data_AF-A0A7S3G3E7-F1
#
_entry.id   AF-A0A7S3G3E7-F1
#
_cell.length_a   1.000
_cell.length_b   1.000
_cell.length_c   1.000
_cell.angle_alpha   90.00
_cell.angle_beta   90.00
_cell.angle_gamma   90.00
#
_symmetry.space_group_name_H-M   'P 1'
#
loop_
_entity.id
_entity.type
_entity.pdbx_description
1 polymer ?
#
loop_
_entity_poly.entity_id
_entity_poly.type
_entity_poly.pdbx_seq_one_letter_code
_entity_poly.pdbx_strand_id
1 'polypeptide(L)'
;MDSTNVDAQVVLTVLSVEQISKVTQKRDGGGLVTIAELYHNYFSKHLGPSKSRRTLKQMAGLSYSYEPAFASGRVISASFLEGLLCQAYYNDNLIKVIRKLIAGVTDNDSEDSPNARGKGGPGKSGHPTLLPLPKQVRVMAEEERTFMELVKFFLSKHGILPIGLYRVNNPRLTGEDVG
;
A
#
# COMPACT_ATOMS: atom_id res chain seq x y z
N MET A 1 17.52 24.11 -14.16
CA MET A 1 16.81 23.96 -12.88
C MET A 1 17.36 22.74 -12.20
N ASP A 2 17.73 22.85 -10.93
CA ASP A 2 18.36 21.77 -10.18
C ASP A 2 17.32 20.70 -9.84
N SER A 3 17.36 19.56 -10.56
CA SER A 3 16.37 18.47 -10.43
C SER A 3 16.45 17.74 -9.09
N THR A 4 17.48 18.03 -8.30
CA THR A 4 17.74 17.43 -6.99
C THR A 4 16.71 17.79 -5.92
N ASN A 5 15.93 18.86 -6.10
CA ASN A 5 14.97 19.34 -5.09
C ASN A 5 13.49 19.14 -5.45
N VAL A 6 13.17 18.45 -6.54
CA VAL A 6 11.78 18.28 -7.01
C VAL A 6 10.88 17.66 -5.93
N ASP A 7 11.41 16.71 -5.16
CA ASP A 7 10.64 16.00 -4.13
C ASP A 7 10.74 16.63 -2.72
N ALA A 8 11.59 17.65 -2.53
CA ALA A 8 11.86 18.22 -1.22
C ALA A 8 10.59 18.81 -0.58
N GLN A 9 9.76 19.48 -1.38
CA GLN A 9 8.49 20.06 -0.91
C GLN A 9 7.50 18.97 -0.47
N VAL A 10 7.41 17.86 -1.22
CA VAL A 10 6.54 16.72 -0.87
C VAL A 10 6.99 16.13 0.46
N VAL A 11 8.28 15.85 0.61
CA VAL A 11 8.86 15.27 1.83
C VAL A 11 8.59 16.16 3.04
N LEU A 12 8.87 17.46 2.94
CA LEU A 12 8.66 18.40 4.04
C LEU A 12 7.18 18.48 4.43
N THR A 13 6.28 18.52 3.44
CA THR A 13 4.83 18.57 3.69
C THR A 13 4.34 17.33 4.44
N VAL A 14 4.77 16.14 4.00
CA VAL A 14 4.41 14.87 4.64
C VAL A 14 4.91 14.83 6.09
N LEU A 15 6.16 15.24 6.33
CA LEU A 15 6.73 15.30 7.69
C LEU A 15 5.97 16.31 8.57
N SER A 16 5.60 17.48 8.06
CA SER A 16 4.81 18.48 8.79
C SER A 16 3.44 17.92 9.18
N VAL A 17 2.73 17.29 8.24
CA VAL A 17 1.41 16.68 8.48
C VAL A 17 1.50 15.56 9.52
N GLU A 18 2.54 14.72 9.45
CA GLU A 18 2.74 13.66 10.43
C GLU A 18 3.03 14.18 11.84
N GLN A 19 3.82 15.25 11.96
CA GLN A 19 4.08 15.88 13.25
C GLN A 19 2.80 16.47 13.85
N ILE A 20 2.00 17.17 13.04
CA ILE A 20 0.70 17.69 13.48
C ILE A 20 -0.22 16.53 13.91
N SER A 21 -0.29 15.46 13.12
CA SER A 21 -1.13 14.31 13.44
C SER A 21 -0.70 13.64 14.74
N LYS A 22 0.60 13.51 15.04
CA LYS A 22 1.07 12.94 16.32
C LYS A 22 0.60 13.74 17.53
N VAL A 23 0.56 15.06 17.42
CA VAL A 23 0.05 15.94 18.48
C VAL A 23 -1.45 15.73 18.69
N THR A 24 -2.22 15.60 17.61
CA THR A 24 -3.68 15.41 17.65
C THR A 24 -4.11 13.99 18.03
N GLN A 25 -3.34 12.96 17.64
CA GLN A 25 -3.63 11.54 17.85
C GLN A 25 -3.73 11.14 19.33
N LYS A 26 -3.09 11.87 20.24
CA LYS A 26 -3.25 11.64 21.69
C LYS A 26 -4.70 11.84 22.17
N ARG A 27 -5.57 12.47 21.37
CA ARG A 27 -6.97 12.77 21.73
C ARG A 27 -7.99 11.79 21.15
N ASP A 28 -7.86 11.39 19.88
CA ASP A 28 -8.97 10.72 19.17
C ASP A 28 -8.68 9.28 18.67
N GLY A 29 -7.50 8.71 18.97
CA GLY A 29 -7.21 7.29 18.72
C GLY A 29 -7.11 6.83 17.24
N GLY A 30 -7.41 7.72 16.28
CA GLY A 30 -7.27 7.47 14.84
C GLY A 30 -6.01 8.12 14.28
N GLY A 31 -5.12 7.32 13.67
CA GLY A 31 -3.90 7.83 13.06
C GLY A 31 -4.08 8.24 11.60
N LEU A 32 -3.57 9.42 11.23
CA LEU A 32 -3.59 9.87 9.84
C LEU A 32 -2.57 9.07 9.01
N VAL A 33 -3.03 8.51 7.90
CA VAL A 33 -2.18 7.79 6.94
C VAL A 33 -1.78 8.75 5.83
N THR A 34 -0.48 8.98 5.69
CA THR A 34 0.11 9.77 4.60
C THR A 34 0.62 8.85 3.50
N ILE A 35 0.35 9.24 2.25
CA ILE A 35 0.93 8.64 1.05
C ILE A 35 1.62 9.75 0.26
N ALA A 36 2.88 9.52 -0.12
CA ALA A 36 3.68 10.45 -0.90
C ALA A 36 3.98 9.87 -2.28
N GLU A 37 3.72 10.65 -3.32
CA GLU A 37 4.25 10.36 -4.65
C GLU A 37 5.62 11.03 -4.77
N LEU A 38 6.64 10.24 -5.12
CA LEU A 38 8.00 10.73 -5.31
C LEU A 38 8.44 10.48 -6.75
N TYR A 39 9.05 11.49 -7.35
CA TYR A 39 9.72 11.36 -8.64
C TYR A 39 11.05 10.60 -8.49
N HIS A 40 11.85 10.95 -7.48
CA HIS A 40 13.08 10.23 -7.14
C HIS A 40 12.92 9.34 -5.91
N ASN A 41 13.17 8.05 -6.09
CA ASN A 41 13.10 7.04 -5.02
C ASN A 41 14.06 7.27 -3.85
N TYR A 42 15.13 8.05 -4.06
CA TYR A 42 16.12 8.35 -3.03
C TYR A 42 15.50 8.99 -1.77
N PHE A 43 14.42 9.74 -1.92
CA PHE A 43 13.78 10.42 -0.79
C PHE A 43 12.89 9.51 0.07
N SER A 44 12.54 8.31 -0.41
CA SER A 44 11.70 7.36 0.33
C SER A 44 12.26 7.03 1.72
N LYS A 45 13.59 7.00 1.87
CA LYS A 45 14.27 6.74 3.15
C LYS A 45 13.97 7.77 4.25
N HIS A 46 13.52 8.97 3.88
CA HIS A 46 13.14 10.02 4.81
C HIS A 46 11.68 9.91 5.27
N LEU A 47 10.87 9.09 4.59
CA LEU A 47 9.43 8.94 4.80
C LEU A 47 9.12 7.59 5.47
N GLY A 48 9.63 7.37 6.68
CA GLY A 48 9.43 6.10 7.38
C GLY A 48 9.90 6.12 8.84
N PRO A 49 9.76 5.00 9.56
CA PRO A 49 10.31 4.89 10.91
C PRO A 49 11.82 5.11 10.89
N SER A 50 12.34 5.76 11.93
CA SER A 50 13.78 5.95 12.10
C SER A 50 14.46 4.58 12.13
N LYS A 51 15.47 4.41 11.27
CA LYS A 51 16.23 3.16 11.18
C LYS A 51 17.46 3.24 12.06
N SER A 52 17.78 2.13 12.72
CA SER A 52 19.10 1.98 13.35
C SER A 52 20.22 2.09 12.30
N ARG A 53 21.38 2.62 12.70
CA ARG A 53 22.60 2.66 11.87
C ARG A 53 22.98 1.28 11.34
N ARG A 54 22.69 0.20 12.08
CA ARG A 54 22.95 -1.18 11.66
C ARG A 54 22.06 -1.59 10.47
N THR A 55 20.76 -1.27 10.55
CA THR A 55 19.78 -1.53 9.49
C THR A 55 20.08 -0.71 8.24
N LEU A 56 20.50 0.56 8.40
CA LEU A 56 20.92 1.41 7.28
C LEU A 56 22.11 0.83 6.52
N LYS A 57 23.10 0.26 7.22
CA LYS A 57 24.24 -0.42 6.57
C LYS A 57 23.82 -1.70 5.85
N GLN A 58 22.88 -2.47 6.40
CA GLN A 58 22.36 -3.68 5.74
C GLN A 58 21.51 -3.35 4.51
N MET A 59 20.83 -2.20 4.52
CA MET A 59 20.04 -1.73 3.38
C MET A 59 20.86 -0.94 2.36
N ALA A 60 22.11 -0.60 2.68
CA ALA A 60 22.99 0.09 1.75
C ALA A 60 23.27 -0.80 0.53
N GLY A 61 22.77 -0.39 -0.63
CA GLY A 61 22.89 -1.13 -1.90
C GLY A 61 21.65 -1.95 -2.28
N LEU A 62 20.62 -2.02 -1.43
CA LEU A 62 19.33 -2.59 -1.82
C LEU A 62 18.51 -1.59 -2.65
N SER A 63 17.67 -2.12 -3.55
CA SER A 63 16.70 -1.31 -4.30
C SER A 63 15.74 -0.57 -3.35
N TYR A 64 15.25 0.58 -3.78
CA TYR A 64 14.26 1.37 -3.04
C TYR A 64 12.98 0.58 -2.70
N SER A 65 12.68 -0.49 -3.44
CA SER A 65 11.54 -1.37 -3.15
C SER A 65 11.62 -2.06 -1.79
N TYR A 66 12.82 -2.16 -1.20
CA TYR A 66 13.04 -2.69 0.15
C TYR A 66 12.97 -1.62 1.24
N GLU A 67 12.81 -0.35 0.87
CA GLU A 67 12.62 0.72 1.83
C GLU A 67 11.29 0.54 2.59
N PRO A 68 11.27 0.60 3.94
CA PRO A 68 10.05 0.41 4.71
C PRO A 68 8.91 1.36 4.31
N ALA A 69 9.26 2.57 3.89
CA ALA A 69 8.34 3.57 3.35
C ALA A 69 7.57 3.04 2.13
N PHE A 70 8.29 2.39 1.20
CA PHE A 70 7.72 1.79 0.01
C PHE A 70 6.95 0.51 0.36
N ALA A 71 7.54 -0.38 1.16
CA ALA A 71 6.94 -1.66 1.54
C ALA A 71 5.63 -1.50 2.36
N SER A 72 5.49 -0.40 3.10
CA SER A 72 4.25 -0.06 3.82
C SER A 72 3.22 0.70 2.97
N GLY A 73 3.49 0.93 1.68
CA GLY A 73 2.58 1.65 0.79
C GLY A 73 2.47 3.15 1.09
N ARG A 74 3.41 3.73 1.86
CA ARG A 74 3.45 5.17 2.18
C ARG A 74 4.13 6.00 1.10
N VAL A 75 4.89 5.35 0.23
CA VAL A 75 5.56 5.98 -0.91
C VAL A 75 5.17 5.24 -2.18
N ILE A 76 4.74 6.01 -3.18
CA ILE A 76 4.52 5.55 -4.55
C ILE A 76 5.55 6.23 -5.44
N SER A 77 6.12 5.47 -6.36
CA SER A 77 7.11 5.96 -7.32
C SER A 77 6.58 5.86 -8.73
N ALA A 78 6.80 6.90 -9.53
CA ALA A 78 6.50 6.87 -10.96
C ALA A 78 7.24 5.73 -11.69
N SER A 79 8.45 5.36 -11.23
CA SER A 79 9.25 4.26 -11.82
C SER A 79 8.56 2.89 -11.76
N PHE A 80 7.55 2.70 -10.91
CA PHE A 80 6.73 1.48 -10.92
C PHE A 80 5.97 1.30 -12.24
N LEU A 81 5.54 2.40 -12.87
CA LEU A 81 4.81 2.37 -14.14
C LEU A 81 5.68 1.87 -15.30
N GLU A 82 6.99 2.09 -15.24
CA GLU A 82 7.93 1.58 -16.26
C GLU A 82 7.94 0.06 -16.28
N GLY A 83 8.01 -0.57 -15.09
CA GLY A 83 7.93 -2.02 -14.96
C GLY A 83 6.58 -2.56 -15.46
N LEU A 84 5.50 -1.83 -15.19
CA LEU A 84 4.18 -2.19 -15.69
C LEU A 84 4.10 -2.13 -17.23
N LEU A 85 4.66 -1.09 -17.85
CA LEU A 85 4.70 -0.95 -19.32
C LEU A 85 5.49 -2.10 -19.97
N CYS A 86 6.65 -2.45 -19.40
CA CYS A 86 7.45 -3.58 -19.87
C CYS A 86 6.69 -4.91 -19.79
N GLN A 87 5.92 -5.12 -18.71
CA GLN A 87 5.10 -6.34 -18.56
C GLN A 87 3.88 -6.34 -19.49
N ALA A 88 3.29 -5.16 -19.73
CA ALA A 88 2.17 -5.01 -20.64
C ALA A 88 2.54 -5.36 -22.09
N TYR A 89 3.79 -5.15 -22.50
CA TYR A 89 4.29 -5.59 -23.81
C TYR A 89 4.15 -7.09 -24.04
N TYR A 90 4.32 -7.91 -23.00
CA TYR A 90 4.19 -9.37 -23.09
C TYR A 90 2.77 -9.87 -22.77
N ASN A 91 1.94 -9.03 -22.15
CA ASN A 91 0.60 -9.38 -21.71
C ASN A 91 -0.34 -8.18 -21.86
N ASP A 92 -0.96 -8.09 -23.03
CA ASP A 92 -1.89 -7.02 -23.41
C ASP A 92 -3.12 -6.91 -22.49
N ASN A 93 -3.43 -7.96 -21.73
CA ASN A 93 -4.53 -7.96 -20.77
C ASN A 93 -4.16 -7.35 -19.41
N LEU A 94 -2.86 -7.16 -19.13
CA LEU A 94 -2.39 -6.70 -17.83
C LEU A 94 -2.94 -5.32 -17.46
N ILE A 95 -2.89 -4.37 -18.42
CA ILE A 95 -3.41 -3.02 -18.22
C ILE A 95 -4.94 -3.04 -18.01
N LYS A 96 -5.66 -3.89 -18.75
CA LYS A 96 -7.11 -4.04 -18.60
C LYS A 96 -7.48 -4.57 -17.21
N VAL A 97 -6.77 -5.59 -16.73
CA VAL A 97 -6.97 -6.15 -15.38
C VAL A 97 -6.69 -5.10 -14.30
N ILE A 98 -5.59 -4.35 -14.41
CA ILE A 98 -5.24 -3.32 -13.43
C ILE A 98 -6.25 -2.16 -13.43
N ARG A 99 -6.68 -1.70 -14.62
CA ARG A 99 -7.75 -0.69 -14.73
C ARG A 99 -9.03 -1.15 -14.06
N LYS A 100 -9.43 -2.42 -14.27
CA LYS A 100 -10.60 -3.03 -13.61
C LYS A 100 -10.44 -3.07 -12.09
N LEU A 101 -9.27 -3.46 -11.58
CA LEU A 101 -9.00 -3.51 -10.14
C LEU A 101 -9.01 -2.13 -9.47
N ILE A 102 -8.41 -1.11 -10.11
CA ILE A 102 -8.30 0.23 -9.53
C ILE A 102 -9.59 1.02 -9.68
N ALA A 103 -10.16 1.04 -10.88
CA ALA A 103 -11.26 1.95 -11.23
C ALA A 103 -12.63 1.26 -11.27
N GLY A 104 -12.69 -0.08 -11.25
CA GLY A 104 -13.94 -0.83 -11.42
C GLY A 104 -14.58 -0.68 -12.80
N VAL A 105 -13.87 -0.08 -13.76
CA VAL A 105 -14.38 0.24 -15.09
C VAL A 105 -14.59 -1.04 -15.86
N THR A 106 -15.79 -1.23 -16.42
CA THR A 106 -16.09 -2.37 -17.29
C THR A 106 -15.82 -1.99 -18.74
N ASP A 107 -15.46 -2.97 -19.59
CA ASP A 107 -15.10 -2.71 -21.00
C ASP A 107 -16.24 -2.08 -21.83
N ASN A 108 -17.45 -1.98 -21.27
CA ASN A 108 -18.62 -1.32 -21.88
C ASN A 108 -18.70 0.18 -21.57
N ASP A 109 -17.85 0.69 -20.68
CA ASP A 109 -17.74 2.12 -20.42
C ASP A 109 -16.84 2.72 -21.50
N SER A 110 -17.47 3.22 -22.57
CA SER A 110 -16.82 3.90 -23.69
C SER A 110 -15.69 4.82 -23.21
N GLU A 111 -14.46 4.63 -23.75
CA GLU A 111 -13.23 5.35 -23.38
C GLU A 111 -13.32 6.88 -23.55
N ASP A 112 -14.38 7.41 -24.17
CA ASP A 112 -14.59 8.83 -24.49
C ASP A 112 -15.49 9.62 -23.52
N SER A 113 -15.96 9.05 -22.41
CA SER A 113 -16.78 9.80 -21.45
C SER A 113 -15.99 10.21 -20.20
N PRO A 114 -15.46 11.45 -20.11
CA PRO A 114 -14.77 11.94 -18.91
C PRO A 114 -15.67 12.02 -17.66
N ASN A 115 -16.98 11.75 -17.81
CA ASN A 115 -17.99 11.76 -16.75
C ASN A 115 -18.58 10.37 -16.41
N ALA A 116 -17.98 9.25 -16.86
CA ALA A 116 -18.42 7.91 -16.46
C ALA A 116 -18.10 7.55 -14.99
N ARG A 117 -17.66 8.52 -14.17
CA ARG A 117 -17.64 8.37 -12.72
C ARG A 117 -19.07 8.40 -12.19
N GLY A 118 -19.64 7.21 -11.94
CA GLY A 118 -20.70 7.10 -10.93
C GLY A 118 -22.07 6.59 -11.39
N LYS A 119 -22.17 5.79 -12.44
CA LYS A 119 -23.38 4.97 -12.68
C LYS A 119 -23.05 3.51 -12.99
N GLY A 120 -22.19 2.92 -12.18
CA GLY A 120 -22.17 1.46 -12.04
C GLY A 120 -23.44 1.02 -11.32
N GLY A 121 -24.40 0.47 -12.06
CA GLY A 121 -25.47 -0.32 -11.46
C GLY A 121 -24.88 -1.50 -10.64
N PRO A 122 -25.70 -2.24 -9.88
CA PRO A 122 -25.24 -3.34 -9.02
C PRO A 122 -24.78 -4.53 -9.88
N GLY A 123 -23.60 -4.43 -10.47
CA GLY A 123 -23.06 -5.36 -11.45
C GLY A 123 -21.66 -5.79 -11.08
N LYS A 124 -21.54 -6.74 -10.15
CA LYS A 124 -20.47 -7.76 -10.00
C LYS A 124 -18.99 -7.34 -10.23
N SER A 125 -18.61 -6.07 -10.13
CA SER A 125 -17.22 -5.62 -10.16
C SER A 125 -16.62 -5.74 -8.76
N GLY A 126 -15.64 -6.63 -8.60
CA GLY A 126 -14.89 -6.76 -7.35
C GLY A 126 -13.88 -5.62 -7.22
N HIS A 127 -13.84 -4.97 -6.06
CA HIS A 127 -12.82 -3.97 -5.73
C HIS A 127 -11.89 -4.49 -4.64
N PRO A 128 -10.56 -4.28 -4.75
CA PRO A 128 -9.64 -4.56 -3.66
C PRO A 128 -10.05 -3.79 -2.42
N THR A 129 -10.18 -4.49 -1.29
CA THR A 129 -10.50 -3.86 -0.01
C THR A 129 -9.69 -4.50 1.10
N LEU A 130 -9.36 -3.69 2.12
CA LEU A 130 -8.69 -4.19 3.30
C LEU A 130 -9.72 -4.78 4.25
N LEU A 131 -9.66 -6.09 4.46
CA LEU A 131 -10.55 -6.80 5.37
C LEU A 131 -9.89 -7.03 6.73
N PRO A 132 -10.61 -6.81 7.84
CA PRO A 132 -10.09 -7.19 9.15
C PRO A 132 -10.01 -8.72 9.25
N LEU A 133 -9.01 -9.22 9.97
CA LEU A 133 -8.89 -10.64 10.28
C LEU A 133 -10.15 -11.13 11.03
N PRO A 134 -10.84 -12.17 10.53
CA PRO A 134 -12.02 -12.74 11.19
C PRO A 134 -11.69 -13.20 12.61
N LYS A 135 -12.64 -12.99 13.53
CA LYS A 135 -12.46 -13.39 14.94
C LYS A 135 -12.20 -14.89 15.08
N GLN A 136 -12.84 -15.69 14.22
CA GLN A 136 -12.69 -17.14 14.17
C GLN A 136 -11.23 -17.53 13.94
N VAL A 137 -10.57 -16.92 12.96
CA VAL A 137 -9.15 -17.16 12.65
C VAL A 137 -8.24 -16.66 13.77
N ARG A 138 -8.61 -15.59 14.49
CA ARG A 138 -7.84 -15.11 15.65
C ARG A 138 -7.84 -16.07 16.84
N VAL A 139 -8.82 -16.97 16.93
CA VAL A 139 -8.98 -17.91 18.06
C VAL A 139 -8.46 -19.31 17.72
N MET A 140 -8.18 -19.61 16.45
CA MET A 140 -7.57 -20.89 16.04
C MET A 140 -6.22 -21.12 16.74
N ALA A 141 -5.82 -22.38 16.90
CA ALA A 141 -4.49 -22.71 17.39
C ALA A 141 -3.42 -22.10 16.46
N GLU A 142 -2.25 -21.70 16.98
CA GLU A 142 -1.22 -21.03 16.17
C GLU A 142 -0.78 -21.85 14.96
N GLU A 143 -0.71 -23.17 15.11
CA GLU A 143 -0.35 -24.12 14.05
C GLU A 143 -1.38 -24.18 12.91
N GLU A 144 -2.63 -23.82 13.18
CA GLU A 144 -3.73 -23.82 12.20
C GLU A 144 -3.94 -22.45 11.54
N ARG A 145 -3.25 -21.40 12.01
CA ARG A 145 -3.36 -20.04 11.47
C ARG A 145 -2.52 -19.85 10.21
N THR A 146 -2.83 -20.61 9.16
CA THR A 146 -2.18 -20.45 7.86
C THR A 146 -2.95 -19.45 6.98
N PHE A 147 -2.24 -18.82 6.04
CA PHE A 147 -2.89 -17.97 5.03
C PHE A 147 -3.88 -18.77 4.18
N MET A 148 -3.62 -20.06 3.95
CA MET A 148 -4.52 -20.94 3.19
C MET A 148 -5.88 -21.11 3.87
N GLU A 149 -5.91 -21.28 5.19
CA GLU A 149 -7.18 -21.36 5.93
C GLU A 149 -7.97 -20.06 5.88
N LEU A 150 -7.28 -18.91 5.87
CA LEU A 150 -7.90 -17.61 5.65
C LEU A 150 -8.54 -17.51 4.25
N VAL A 151 -7.83 -17.99 3.22
CA VAL A 151 -8.33 -18.04 1.84
C VAL A 151 -9.57 -18.93 1.75
N LYS A 152 -9.52 -20.15 2.30
CA LYS A 152 -10.67 -21.08 2.33
C LYS A 152 -11.87 -20.46 3.05
N PHE A 153 -11.64 -19.79 4.18
CA PHE A 153 -12.70 -19.11 4.93
C PHE A 153 -13.38 -18.02 4.11
N PHE A 154 -12.62 -17.08 3.54
CA PHE A 154 -13.20 -15.97 2.77
C PHE A 154 -13.85 -16.42 1.47
N LEU A 155 -13.27 -17.41 0.79
CA LEU A 155 -13.82 -17.91 -0.46
C LEU A 155 -15.13 -18.65 -0.23
N SER A 156 -15.18 -19.55 0.76
CA SER A 156 -16.39 -20.35 1.05
C SER A 156 -17.52 -19.55 1.69
N LYS A 157 -17.21 -18.60 2.59
CA LYS A 157 -18.23 -17.85 3.34
C LYS A 157 -18.68 -16.57 2.66
N HIS A 158 -17.78 -15.92 1.93
CA HIS A 158 -18.03 -14.57 1.41
C HIS A 158 -17.86 -14.46 -0.11
N GLY A 159 -17.35 -15.50 -0.79
CA GLY A 159 -17.01 -15.41 -2.21
C GLY A 159 -15.90 -14.39 -2.48
N ILE A 160 -15.07 -14.11 -1.48
CA ILE A 160 -13.97 -13.14 -1.56
C ILE A 160 -12.67 -13.91 -1.77
N LEU A 161 -11.84 -13.45 -2.71
CA LEU A 161 -10.49 -13.96 -2.96
C LEU A 161 -9.44 -13.07 -2.28
N PRO A 162 -8.81 -13.50 -1.18
CA PRO A 162 -7.70 -12.76 -0.60
C PRO A 162 -6.45 -12.85 -1.48
N ILE A 163 -5.86 -11.69 -1.79
CA ILE A 163 -4.64 -11.61 -2.61
C ILE A 163 -3.37 -11.57 -1.75
N GLY A 164 -3.49 -11.07 -0.51
CA GLY A 164 -2.35 -10.97 0.40
C GLY A 164 -2.73 -10.48 1.79
N LEU A 165 -1.70 -10.27 2.62
CA LEU A 165 -1.82 -9.76 3.98
C LEU A 165 -1.10 -8.42 4.10
N TYR A 166 -1.83 -7.39 4.51
CA TYR A 166 -1.22 -6.13 4.94
C TYR A 166 -0.88 -6.22 6.43
N ARG A 167 0.38 -6.55 6.73
CA ARG A 167 0.85 -6.75 8.12
C ARG A 167 1.34 -5.43 8.69
N VAL A 168 0.72 -5.00 9.79
CA VAL A 168 1.20 -3.86 10.57
C VAL A 168 2.35 -4.36 11.45
N ASN A 169 3.55 -3.83 11.25
CA ASN A 169 4.64 -4.05 12.18
C ASN A 169 4.36 -3.23 13.44
N ASN A 170 3.82 -3.86 14.48
CA ASN A 170 3.58 -3.20 15.75
C ASN A 170 4.79 -3.42 16.66
N PRO A 171 5.66 -2.41 16.87
CA PRO A 171 6.85 -2.56 17.70
C PRO A 171 6.52 -2.95 19.15
N ARG A 172 5.29 -2.68 19.62
CA ARG A 172 4.82 -3.09 20.96
C ARG A 172 4.69 -4.60 21.13
N LEU A 173 4.63 -5.37 20.04
CA LEU A 173 4.59 -6.84 20.08
C LEU A 173 5.97 -7.48 19.87
N THR A 174 6.95 -6.72 19.39
CA THR A 174 8.30 -7.22 19.10
C THR A 174 9.28 -7.04 20.27
N GLY A 175 8.82 -6.51 21.42
CA GLY A 175 9.65 -6.34 22.62
C GLY A 175 10.80 -5.34 22.46
N GLU A 176 10.85 -4.61 21.34
CA GLU A 176 11.79 -3.52 21.13
C GLU A 176 11.14 -2.23 21.66
N ASP A 177 11.17 -2.07 22.99
CA ASP A 177 11.03 -0.76 23.61
C ASP A 177 12.19 0.11 23.13
N VAL A 178 11.87 1.01 22.21
CA VAL A 178 12.80 2.05 21.74
C VAL A 178 12.89 3.09 22.86
N GLY A 179 13.97 3.02 23.63
CA GLY A 179 14.42 4.10 24.51
C GLY A 179 14.93 5.33 23.76
#